data_AF-Q2T7Y3-F1
#
_entry.id   AF-Q2T7Y3-F1
#
_cell.length_a   1.000
_cell.length_b   1.000
_cell.length_c   1.000
_cell.angle_alpha   90.00
_cell.angle_beta   90.00
_cell.angle_gamma   90.00
#
_symmetry.space_group_name_H-M   'P 1'
#
loop_
_entity.id
_entity.type
_entity.pdbx_description
1 polymer ?
#
loop_
_entity_poly.entity_id
_entity_poly.type
_entity_poly.pdbx_seq_one_letter_code
_entity_poly.pdbx_strand_id
1 'polypeptide(L)'
;MSEWNESERSLAREAILAAVSHCCNVRRMDVADSIRAMRGVAARRVRRGRNAWVNIGARRASRLRRAGVSAAWAHAHAANAHVADAHVADAHVAGGMRPSTYPGRNCRCGRAPAGQVSSARVRVARARSGRSVGRASGHHVPVPGAVRTEARRTGMSRTRLFRRRRLPDGHVPTLWDNPTSPCRTEHCIEETMSDFQPGILAPIPAASRYLSFRISRPEHAASVLAALRDAVDGVDTVIGIGPTLVQALDKKIDGLKEFPELSVPGAPVPSTPAALWVWLRADDPGAATVRSRDIERLVAPAFELDAAANAFRYADDRDLSGYEDGTENPEGDEALEVAFVSGKGAGLDGASFVAVQQWVHDFGKMREIPGDEMDRVIGRRKDDNEELEDAPAYAHVKRTEQESFTPEAKVLRRSSPWADERRAGLYFVAFGHSFRAFEVQMRRMIGATDGVHDGLFRFTQPITGSFFWCPPVKGGKLDLSALGL
;
A
#
# COMPACT_ATOMS: atom_id res chain seq x y z
N MET A 1 -9.00 45.78 -18.58
CA MET A 1 -10.12 46.37 -17.81
C MET A 1 -10.77 45.24 -17.03
N SER A 2 -11.11 45.36 -15.75
CA SER A 2 -11.09 46.55 -14.87
C SER A 2 -10.29 46.31 -13.59
N GLU A 3 -9.57 47.33 -13.11
CA GLU A 3 -8.95 47.31 -11.79
C GLU A 3 -9.99 47.67 -10.72
N TRP A 4 -9.91 47.03 -9.55
CA TRP A 4 -10.78 47.31 -8.41
C TRP A 4 -10.42 48.67 -7.81
N ASN A 5 -11.42 49.48 -7.47
CA ASN A 5 -11.22 50.82 -6.91
C ASN A 5 -10.91 50.79 -5.39
N GLU A 6 -10.43 51.91 -4.86
CA GLU A 6 -9.98 52.04 -3.47
C GLU A 6 -11.08 51.66 -2.44
N SER A 7 -12.35 51.97 -2.74
CA SER A 7 -13.49 51.66 -1.87
C SER A 7 -13.76 50.16 -1.79
N GLU A 8 -13.66 49.45 -2.91
CA GLU A 8 -13.84 48.00 -2.97
C GLU A 8 -12.70 47.27 -2.24
N ARG A 9 -11.46 47.78 -2.33
CA ARG A 9 -10.31 47.27 -1.58
C ARG A 9 -10.43 47.54 -0.06
N SER A 10 -11.00 48.68 0.32
CA SER A 10 -11.30 49.01 1.72
C SER A 10 -12.33 48.06 2.33
N LEU A 11 -13.47 47.86 1.64
CA LEU A 11 -14.52 46.92 2.08
C LEU A 11 -14.01 45.48 2.18
N ALA A 12 -13.16 45.03 1.25
CA ALA A 12 -12.51 43.72 1.34
C ALA A 12 -11.59 43.59 2.56
N ARG A 13 -10.84 44.65 2.90
CA ARG A 13 -9.98 44.68 4.10
C ARG A 13 -10.78 44.65 5.40
N GLU A 14 -11.88 45.41 5.51
CA GLU A 14 -12.74 45.35 6.69
C GLU A 14 -13.42 43.98 6.85
N ALA A 15 -13.88 43.36 5.76
CA ALA A 15 -14.46 42.01 5.81
C ALA A 15 -13.46 40.96 6.31
N ILE A 16 -12.18 41.05 5.90
CA ILE A 16 -11.11 40.17 6.36
C ILE A 16 -10.78 40.43 7.84
N LEU A 17 -10.68 41.70 8.26
CA LEU A 17 -10.41 42.05 9.66
C LEU A 17 -11.55 41.63 10.60
N ALA A 18 -12.81 41.76 10.16
CA ALA A 18 -13.96 41.26 10.90
C ALA A 18 -13.94 39.74 11.05
N ALA A 19 -13.57 38.99 9.99
CA ALA A 19 -13.44 37.54 10.05
C ALA A 19 -12.31 37.08 11.01
N VAL A 20 -11.14 37.74 10.97
CA VAL A 20 -10.02 37.45 11.86
C VAL A 20 -10.35 37.78 13.32
N SER A 21 -11.03 38.91 13.57
CA SER A 21 -11.47 39.30 14.91
C SER A 21 -12.48 38.29 15.50
N HIS A 22 -13.36 37.71 14.68
CA HIS A 22 -14.33 36.72 15.13
C HIS A 22 -13.69 35.36 15.50
N CYS A 23 -12.61 34.96 14.82
CA CYS A 23 -11.86 33.74 15.16
C CYS A 23 -11.05 33.84 16.47
N CYS A 24 -10.60 35.04 16.85
CA CYS A 24 -9.69 35.21 18.00
C CYS A 24 -10.38 35.35 19.36
N ASN A 25 -11.73 35.38 19.45
CA ASN A 25 -12.40 35.75 20.70
C ASN A 25 -13.60 34.87 21.08
N VAL A 26 -13.41 33.54 21.11
CA VAL A 26 -14.37 32.60 21.71
C VAL A 26 -13.78 31.93 22.95
N ARG A 27 -13.97 32.56 24.12
CA ARG A 27 -13.89 31.87 25.42
C ARG A 27 -15.31 31.65 25.95
N ARG A 28 -15.64 30.38 26.26
CA ARG A 28 -16.81 29.92 27.03
C ARG A 28 -18.15 30.61 26.70
N MET A 29 -18.89 30.06 25.76
CA MET A 29 -20.36 30.17 25.72
C MET A 29 -20.99 28.78 25.68
N ASP A 30 -22.13 28.64 26.35
CA ASP A 30 -22.85 27.38 26.52
C ASP A 30 -23.55 26.94 25.22
N VAL A 31 -23.52 25.64 24.92
CA VAL A 31 -23.98 25.06 23.65
C VAL A 31 -25.50 25.25 23.46
N ALA A 32 -26.25 25.39 24.56
CA ALA A 32 -27.69 25.61 24.54
C ALA A 32 -28.12 26.93 23.85
N ASP A 33 -27.36 28.02 24.01
CA ASP A 33 -27.76 29.33 23.50
C ASP A 33 -27.51 29.49 21.99
N SER A 34 -26.45 28.88 21.45
CA SER A 34 -26.17 28.84 20.01
C SER A 34 -27.30 28.16 19.20
N ILE A 35 -27.91 27.12 19.76
CA ILE A 35 -29.04 26.41 19.14
C ILE A 35 -30.31 27.28 19.16
N ARG A 36 -30.51 28.08 20.21
CA ARG A 36 -31.63 29.03 20.33
C ARG A 36 -31.47 30.21 19.37
N ALA A 37 -30.25 30.72 19.17
CA ALA A 37 -29.94 31.78 18.21
C ALA A 37 -30.20 31.36 16.75
N MET A 38 -29.72 30.18 16.34
CA MET A 38 -29.90 29.71 14.95
C MET A 38 -31.37 29.42 14.59
N ARG A 39 -32.18 28.93 15.54
CA ARG A 39 -33.63 28.75 15.32
C ARG A 39 -34.39 30.08 15.19
N GLY A 40 -33.90 31.17 15.79
CA GLY A 40 -34.48 32.51 15.67
C GLY A 40 -34.30 33.16 14.29
N VAL A 41 -33.18 32.88 13.61
CA VAL A 41 -32.85 33.49 12.30
C VAL A 41 -33.58 32.79 11.14
N ALA A 42 -33.70 31.46 11.19
CA ALA A 42 -34.45 30.69 10.18
C ALA A 42 -35.95 31.06 10.13
N ALA A 43 -36.55 31.43 11.28
CA ALA A 43 -37.97 31.76 11.39
C ALA A 43 -38.36 33.17 10.87
N ARG A 44 -37.39 34.06 10.58
CA ARG A 44 -37.68 35.44 10.10
C ARG A 44 -37.50 35.66 8.59
N ARG A 45 -37.04 34.66 7.83
CA ARG A 45 -36.84 34.78 6.36
C ARG A 45 -37.87 34.06 5.48
N VAL A 46 -38.94 33.50 6.07
CA VAL A 46 -40.04 32.82 5.34
C VAL A 46 -41.35 33.66 5.33
N ARG A 47 -41.30 34.95 5.72
CA ARG A 47 -42.49 35.82 5.82
C ARG A 47 -42.36 37.21 5.20
N ARG A 48 -41.71 37.30 4.03
CA ARG A 48 -41.84 38.37 3.01
C ARG A 48 -41.36 37.80 1.67
N GLY A 49 -42.22 37.80 0.64
CA GLY A 49 -41.89 37.18 -0.66
C GLY A 49 -42.88 36.14 -1.21
N ARG A 50 -44.19 36.29 -0.95
CA ARG A 50 -45.22 35.78 -1.87
C ARG A 50 -45.79 37.00 -2.62
N ASN A 51 -46.13 36.82 -3.90
CA ASN A 51 -46.60 37.84 -4.87
C ASN A 51 -45.51 38.58 -5.69
N ALA A 52 -44.75 37.82 -6.48
CA ALA A 52 -44.24 38.22 -7.81
C ALA A 52 -43.80 36.93 -8.56
N TRP A 53 -43.71 36.97 -9.88
CA TRP A 53 -43.22 35.86 -10.74
C TRP A 53 -44.12 34.61 -10.87
N VAL A 54 -45.42 34.85 -11.14
CA VAL A 54 -46.16 34.04 -12.12
C VAL A 54 -46.45 34.94 -13.31
N ASN A 55 -46.27 34.43 -14.54
CA ASN A 55 -46.21 35.17 -15.82
C ASN A 55 -44.86 35.87 -16.11
N ILE A 56 -43.93 35.16 -16.75
CA ILE A 56 -43.36 35.44 -18.10
C ILE A 56 -42.52 34.20 -18.45
N GLY A 57 -43.16 33.25 -19.13
CA GLY A 57 -42.56 31.94 -19.48
C GLY A 57 -43.43 31.05 -20.37
N ALA A 58 -44.62 31.51 -20.76
CA ALA A 58 -45.60 30.74 -21.52
C ALA A 58 -46.33 31.59 -22.59
N ARG A 59 -45.61 32.50 -23.27
CA ARG A 59 -46.12 33.27 -24.43
C ARG A 59 -45.07 33.52 -25.52
N ARG A 60 -44.39 32.48 -26.00
CA ARG A 60 -43.68 32.51 -27.29
C ARG A 60 -43.48 31.15 -27.99
N ALA A 61 -44.39 30.21 -27.74
CA ALA A 61 -44.40 28.87 -28.35
C ALA A 61 -45.72 28.58 -29.09
N SER A 62 -46.22 29.54 -29.88
CA SER A 62 -47.47 29.39 -30.67
C SER A 62 -47.62 30.39 -31.84
N ARG A 63 -46.51 30.75 -32.50
CA ARG A 63 -46.53 31.31 -33.87
C ARG A 63 -45.40 30.67 -34.68
N LEU A 64 -45.66 30.43 -35.97
CA LEU A 64 -44.77 29.78 -36.95
C LEU A 64 -44.60 28.25 -36.83
N ARG A 65 -45.73 27.52 -36.84
CA ARG A 65 -45.84 26.31 -37.68
C ARG A 65 -46.74 26.63 -38.87
N ARG A 66 -46.17 27.19 -39.95
CA ARG A 66 -46.73 27.34 -41.31
C ARG A 66 -45.59 27.79 -42.22
N ALA A 67 -45.46 27.16 -43.40
CA ALA A 67 -44.28 27.16 -44.28
C ALA A 67 -43.00 26.57 -43.61
N GLY A 68 -42.46 25.41 -44.00
CA GLY A 68 -42.89 24.49 -45.06
C GLY A 68 -42.08 24.60 -46.35
N VAL A 69 -40.75 24.63 -46.26
CA VAL A 69 -39.81 24.38 -47.37
C VAL A 69 -38.65 23.51 -46.85
N SER A 70 -38.16 22.60 -47.68
CA SER A 70 -37.06 21.66 -47.42
C SER A 70 -35.75 22.13 -48.10
N ALA A 71 -34.66 21.39 -47.88
CA ALA A 71 -33.34 21.52 -48.52
C ALA A 71 -32.53 22.78 -48.11
N ALA A 72 -31.21 22.85 -48.30
CA ALA A 72 -30.09 21.87 -48.32
C ALA A 72 -28.78 22.71 -48.49
N TRP A 73 -27.60 22.08 -48.57
CA TRP A 73 -26.29 22.73 -48.84
C TRP A 73 -25.83 23.72 -47.75
N ALA A 74 -24.56 24.18 -47.66
CA ALA A 74 -23.24 23.59 -47.94
C ALA A 74 -22.18 24.46 -47.20
N HIS A 75 -20.89 24.17 -47.35
CA HIS A 75 -19.75 24.86 -46.70
C HIS A 75 -19.50 26.33 -47.15
N ALA A 76 -18.58 26.99 -46.43
CA ALA A 76 -17.67 28.10 -46.87
C ALA A 76 -18.28 29.54 -46.90
N HIS A 77 -17.52 30.66 -46.78
CA HIS A 77 -16.08 30.93 -46.54
C HIS A 77 -15.81 32.43 -46.14
N ALA A 78 -14.55 32.76 -45.76
CA ALA A 78 -13.87 34.08 -45.85
C ALA A 78 -14.41 35.25 -44.95
N ALA A 79 -13.68 36.36 -44.69
CA ALA A 79 -12.34 36.86 -45.07
C ALA A 79 -11.69 37.60 -43.86
N ASN A 80 -10.42 38.03 -43.79
CA ASN A 80 -9.70 38.98 -44.66
C ASN A 80 -8.17 38.97 -44.41
N ALA A 81 -7.40 39.69 -45.25
CA ALA A 81 -5.93 39.59 -45.38
C ALA A 81 -5.11 40.82 -44.92
N HIS A 82 -3.78 40.77 -45.17
CA HIS A 82 -2.73 41.83 -45.08
C HIS A 82 -2.02 42.02 -43.70
N VAL A 83 -0.70 42.26 -43.58
CA VAL A 83 0.40 42.47 -44.57
C VAL A 83 1.83 42.27 -43.96
N ALA A 84 2.85 42.01 -44.80
CA ALA A 84 4.33 42.10 -44.59
C ALA A 84 5.00 41.26 -43.46
N ASP A 85 5.92 40.31 -43.71
CA ASP A 85 7.32 40.41 -44.22
C ASP A 85 8.36 40.83 -43.15
N ALA A 86 9.61 40.35 -43.11
CA ALA A 86 10.26 39.11 -43.59
C ALA A 86 11.74 39.08 -43.12
N HIS A 87 12.28 37.90 -42.76
CA HIS A 87 13.73 37.52 -42.86
C HIS A 87 14.80 38.34 -42.07
N VAL A 88 16.03 37.86 -41.76
CA VAL A 88 16.72 36.56 -41.95
C VAL A 88 17.80 36.32 -40.86
N ALA A 89 18.31 35.08 -40.86
CA ALA A 89 19.24 34.38 -39.95
C ALA A 89 20.60 35.00 -39.53
N ASP A 90 21.15 34.37 -38.47
CA ASP A 90 22.55 33.98 -38.18
C ASP A 90 23.76 34.91 -38.46
N ALA A 91 24.58 35.14 -37.41
CA ALA A 91 26.02 34.79 -37.38
C ALA A 91 26.66 34.96 -35.99
N HIS A 92 27.82 34.32 -35.78
CA HIS A 92 28.59 34.26 -34.52
C HIS A 92 29.25 35.59 -34.07
N VAL A 93 29.65 35.70 -32.79
CA VAL A 93 31.07 35.69 -32.33
C VAL A 93 31.20 35.84 -30.79
N ALA A 94 32.31 35.31 -30.27
CA ALA A 94 32.77 35.19 -28.88
C ALA A 94 32.62 36.38 -27.90
N GLY A 95 32.59 36.04 -26.61
CA GLY A 95 32.85 36.94 -25.48
C GLY A 95 32.66 36.23 -24.13
N GLY A 96 33.75 35.85 -23.46
CA GLY A 96 33.70 35.12 -22.18
C GLY A 96 34.03 35.98 -20.96
N MET A 97 33.66 35.53 -19.75
CA MET A 97 34.31 35.92 -18.50
C MET A 97 34.12 34.86 -17.41
N ARG A 98 35.05 34.84 -16.43
CA ARG A 98 35.16 33.85 -15.34
C ARG A 98 34.38 34.30 -14.08
N PRO A 99 34.26 33.43 -13.07
CA PRO A 99 35.15 33.54 -11.90
C PRO A 99 35.80 32.18 -11.55
N SER A 100 37.12 32.09 -11.35
CA SER A 100 37.93 32.58 -10.22
C SER A 100 37.90 31.62 -9.01
N THR A 101 39.04 30.98 -8.74
CA THR A 101 39.27 29.93 -7.72
C THR A 101 40.50 30.28 -6.85
N TYR A 102 40.74 29.45 -5.82
CA TYR A 102 41.95 29.32 -4.96
C TYR A 102 42.03 30.19 -3.68
N PRO A 103 42.88 29.80 -2.68
CA PRO A 103 43.69 28.56 -2.52
C PRO A 103 43.38 27.78 -1.20
N GLY A 104 43.95 26.61 -0.86
CA GLY A 104 44.95 25.73 -1.51
C GLY A 104 45.71 24.84 -0.49
N ARG A 105 46.71 24.03 -0.96
CA ARG A 105 47.54 23.02 -0.23
C ARG A 105 46.79 21.68 0.06
N ASN A 106 47.36 20.46 0.06
CA ASN A 106 48.62 19.81 -0.36
C ASN A 106 48.39 18.25 -0.27
N CYS A 107 49.14 17.28 -0.85
CA CYS A 107 50.38 17.26 -1.64
C CYS A 107 50.54 15.97 -2.52
N ARG A 108 51.73 15.84 -3.12
CA ARG A 108 52.53 14.69 -3.67
C ARG A 108 52.34 13.28 -3.04
N CYS A 109 52.73 12.14 -3.66
CA CYS A 109 53.21 11.76 -5.01
C CYS A 109 53.39 10.22 -5.14
N GLY A 110 53.36 9.63 -6.34
CA GLY A 110 53.74 8.22 -6.59
C GLY A 110 53.77 7.84 -8.09
N ARG A 111 54.77 7.06 -8.54
CA ARG A 111 54.97 6.69 -9.97
C ARG A 111 54.42 5.29 -10.30
N ALA A 112 54.09 5.08 -11.57
CA ALA A 112 53.81 3.77 -12.19
C ALA A 112 55.09 2.94 -12.44
N PRO A 113 55.01 1.69 -12.92
CA PRO A 113 54.88 1.47 -14.38
C PRO A 113 53.90 0.36 -14.81
N ALA A 114 53.72 0.21 -16.13
CA ALA A 114 52.78 -0.70 -16.78
C ALA A 114 53.29 -2.15 -16.94
N GLY A 115 52.35 -3.09 -17.12
CA GLY A 115 52.58 -4.48 -17.52
C GLY A 115 51.56 -4.94 -18.56
N GLN A 116 51.96 -5.82 -19.47
CA GLN A 116 51.30 -6.14 -20.74
C GLN A 116 50.56 -7.49 -20.74
N VAL A 117 49.51 -7.60 -21.57
CA VAL A 117 49.05 -8.82 -22.30
C VAL A 117 48.57 -10.01 -21.43
N SER A 118 47.35 -10.53 -21.59
CA SER A 118 47.03 -11.44 -22.71
C SER A 118 45.53 -11.73 -22.86
N SER A 119 45.10 -11.91 -24.11
CA SER A 119 43.77 -12.43 -24.48
C SER A 119 43.74 -13.96 -24.52
N ALA A 120 42.77 -14.59 -23.87
CA ALA A 120 42.49 -16.03 -24.02
C ALA A 120 41.08 -16.27 -24.58
N ARG A 121 40.99 -16.68 -25.85
CA ARG A 121 39.77 -17.25 -26.43
C ARG A 121 39.65 -18.70 -25.98
N VAL A 122 38.48 -19.12 -25.48
CA VAL A 122 38.13 -20.55 -25.35
C VAL A 122 37.05 -20.88 -26.38
N ARG A 123 37.19 -22.04 -27.01
CA ARG A 123 36.40 -22.47 -28.18
C ARG A 123 35.11 -23.18 -27.78
N VAL A 124 34.09 -23.01 -28.61
CA VAL A 124 32.91 -23.88 -28.68
C VAL A 124 33.32 -25.32 -29.00
N ALA A 125 32.76 -26.29 -28.29
CA ALA A 125 32.79 -27.70 -28.66
C ALA A 125 31.34 -28.21 -28.84
N ARG A 126 30.97 -28.55 -30.07
CA ARG A 126 29.76 -29.34 -30.37
C ARG A 126 30.08 -30.82 -30.19
N ALA A 127 29.19 -31.57 -29.55
CA ALA A 127 29.09 -33.02 -29.73
C ALA A 127 27.73 -33.35 -30.37
N ARG A 128 27.76 -34.18 -31.41
CA ARG A 128 26.58 -34.75 -32.09
C ARG A 128 26.78 -36.27 -32.20
N SER A 129 25.85 -37.02 -31.63
CA SER A 129 25.51 -38.41 -31.95
C SER A 129 24.11 -38.65 -31.36
N GLY A 130 23.26 -39.56 -31.84
CA GLY A 130 23.27 -40.41 -33.02
C GLY A 130 22.01 -41.30 -32.95
N ARG A 131 21.21 -41.39 -34.02
CA ARG A 131 19.91 -42.11 -34.01
C ARG A 131 20.05 -43.63 -34.19
N SER A 132 19.25 -44.40 -33.44
CA SER A 132 18.45 -45.55 -33.92
C SER A 132 17.51 -45.99 -32.76
N VAL A 133 16.17 -45.99 -32.89
CA VAL A 133 15.27 -46.87 -33.67
C VAL A 133 15.26 -48.33 -33.15
N GLY A 134 14.18 -48.67 -32.43
CA GLY A 134 13.76 -50.01 -32.00
C GLY A 134 12.24 -49.99 -31.76
N ARG A 135 11.51 -51.08 -32.03
CA ARG A 135 10.07 -51.04 -32.37
C ARG A 135 9.21 -52.06 -31.61
N ALA A 136 7.99 -51.64 -31.27
CA ALA A 136 6.74 -52.43 -31.22
C ALA A 136 6.40 -53.38 -30.04
N SER A 137 5.07 -53.64 -29.95
CA SER A 137 4.28 -54.48 -29.02
C SER A 137 4.26 -54.03 -27.55
N GLY A 138 3.12 -53.78 -26.87
CA GLY A 138 1.71 -53.71 -27.28
C GLY A 138 0.81 -54.72 -26.57
N HIS A 139 -0.30 -54.28 -25.93
CA HIS A 139 -1.43 -55.13 -25.50
C HIS A 139 -2.71 -54.32 -25.20
N HIS A 140 -3.84 -55.04 -25.02
CA HIS A 140 -5.22 -54.56 -25.16
C HIS A 140 -5.91 -54.03 -23.88
N VAL A 141 -6.65 -52.93 -24.05
CA VAL A 141 -8.05 -52.60 -23.62
C VAL A 141 -8.84 -53.82 -23.05
N PRO A 142 -9.58 -53.73 -21.91
CA PRO A 142 -10.86 -52.99 -21.92
C PRO A 142 -11.36 -52.24 -20.66
N VAL A 143 -12.24 -51.28 -20.92
CA VAL A 143 -13.20 -50.62 -20.00
C VAL A 143 -14.42 -51.54 -19.82
N PRO A 144 -15.17 -51.49 -18.70
CA PRO A 144 -16.47 -50.79 -18.74
C PRO A 144 -16.88 -50.13 -17.41
N GLY A 145 -17.83 -49.18 -17.44
CA GLY A 145 -18.50 -48.73 -16.20
C GLY A 145 -19.14 -47.34 -16.22
N ALA A 146 -20.20 -47.14 -17.01
CA ALA A 146 -21.05 -45.96 -16.86
C ALA A 146 -22.19 -46.22 -15.86
N VAL A 147 -22.43 -45.29 -14.92
CA VAL A 147 -23.66 -45.21 -14.13
C VAL A 147 -24.17 -43.77 -14.15
N ARG A 148 -25.49 -43.60 -14.28
CA ARG A 148 -26.16 -42.33 -14.54
C ARG A 148 -27.51 -42.30 -13.82
N THR A 149 -27.70 -41.34 -12.92
CA THR A 149 -28.98 -40.96 -12.29
C THR A 149 -28.88 -39.47 -11.92
N GLU A 150 -29.54 -38.55 -12.64
CA GLU A 150 -30.89 -38.05 -12.34
C GLU A 150 -31.11 -37.74 -10.84
N ALA A 151 -30.96 -36.49 -10.39
CA ALA A 151 -31.85 -35.32 -10.57
C ALA A 151 -33.12 -35.32 -9.68
N ARG A 152 -33.28 -34.28 -8.82
CA ARG A 152 -34.50 -33.43 -8.74
C ARG A 152 -34.49 -32.31 -7.67
N ARG A 153 -34.89 -31.11 -8.15
CA ARG A 153 -35.88 -30.17 -7.57
C ARG A 153 -35.70 -29.50 -6.18
N THR A 154 -35.40 -28.20 -6.27
CA THR A 154 -36.23 -27.06 -5.80
C THR A 154 -36.88 -27.12 -4.40
N GLY A 155 -36.42 -26.24 -3.50
CA GLY A 155 -37.12 -25.82 -2.27
C GLY A 155 -37.16 -24.28 -2.18
N MET A 156 -38.35 -23.70 -1.97
CA MET A 156 -38.62 -22.28 -2.20
C MET A 156 -38.65 -21.44 -0.91
N SER A 157 -38.39 -20.14 -1.06
CA SER A 157 -38.25 -19.09 -0.04
C SER A 157 -39.30 -19.06 1.09
N ARG A 158 -38.86 -18.72 2.31
CA ARG A 158 -39.71 -18.12 3.35
C ARG A 158 -39.02 -16.99 4.11
N THR A 159 -39.16 -15.78 3.59
CA THR A 159 -38.80 -14.52 4.26
C THR A 159 -39.66 -14.33 5.52
N ARG A 160 -39.05 -14.23 6.71
CA ARG A 160 -39.78 -13.84 7.95
C ARG A 160 -39.60 -12.35 8.23
N LEU A 161 -40.68 -11.59 8.10
CA LEU A 161 -40.78 -10.21 8.55
C LEU A 161 -40.65 -10.12 10.08
N PHE A 162 -39.55 -9.54 10.58
CA PHE A 162 -39.45 -9.16 11.99
C PHE A 162 -40.08 -7.78 12.24
N ARG A 163 -41.02 -7.73 13.20
CA ARG A 163 -41.64 -6.49 13.69
C ARG A 163 -40.58 -5.58 14.33
N ARG A 164 -40.49 -4.32 13.88
CA ARG A 164 -39.79 -3.26 14.63
C ARG A 164 -40.45 -3.04 15.99
N ARG A 165 -39.71 -3.20 17.10
CA ARG A 165 -40.07 -2.59 18.39
C ARG A 165 -39.59 -1.13 18.40
N ARG A 166 -40.33 -0.25 19.09
CA ARG A 166 -39.88 1.11 19.40
C ARG A 166 -38.87 1.06 20.54
N LEU A 167 -37.85 1.92 20.50
CA LEU A 167 -36.99 2.23 21.64
C LEU A 167 -37.57 3.46 22.39
N PRO A 168 -37.44 3.56 23.72
CA PRO A 168 -37.67 4.79 24.46
C PRO A 168 -36.49 5.78 24.30
N ASP A 169 -36.75 7.05 24.58
CA ASP A 169 -35.78 8.14 24.49
C ASP A 169 -34.75 8.15 25.64
N GLY A 170 -33.57 8.73 25.38
CA GLY A 170 -32.92 9.60 26.38
C GLY A 170 -31.73 9.05 27.19
N HIS A 171 -30.64 8.66 26.54
CA HIS A 171 -29.29 8.91 27.09
C HIS A 171 -28.24 8.93 25.96
N VAL A 172 -27.29 9.85 26.02
CA VAL A 172 -26.10 9.88 25.14
C VAL A 172 -24.89 9.58 26.02
N PRO A 173 -24.23 8.40 25.87
CA PRO A 173 -23.00 8.09 26.61
C PRO A 173 -21.83 8.95 26.12
N THR A 174 -20.90 9.27 27.02
CA THR A 174 -19.63 9.90 26.65
C THR A 174 -18.58 8.84 26.29
N LEU A 175 -17.55 9.22 25.53
CA LEU A 175 -16.57 8.31 24.89
C LEU A 175 -15.68 7.48 25.87
N TRP A 176 -15.96 7.53 27.17
CA TRP A 176 -15.22 6.79 28.21
C TRP A 176 -16.12 5.91 29.09
N ASP A 177 -17.43 5.86 28.81
CA ASP A 177 -18.37 4.98 29.51
C ASP A 177 -18.32 3.58 28.91
N ASN A 178 -17.46 2.73 29.47
CA ASN A 178 -17.25 1.34 29.09
C ASN A 178 -18.49 0.45 29.30
N PRO A 179 -19.03 -0.22 28.26
CA PRO A 179 -19.86 -1.39 28.41
C PRO A 179 -19.04 -2.63 28.08
N THR A 180 -18.74 -3.43 29.11
CA THR A 180 -18.27 -4.82 28.98
C THR A 180 -19.26 -5.62 28.13
N SER A 181 -19.01 -5.66 26.83
CA SER A 181 -19.79 -6.45 25.88
C SER A 181 -19.28 -7.88 25.95
N PRO A 182 -20.09 -8.87 26.38
CA PRO A 182 -19.62 -10.24 26.48
C PRO A 182 -19.36 -10.78 25.08
N CYS A 183 -18.10 -11.13 24.79
CA CYS A 183 -17.71 -11.84 23.59
C CYS A 183 -18.53 -13.14 23.48
N ARG A 184 -19.43 -13.20 22.50
CA ARG A 184 -20.25 -14.41 22.24
C ARG A 184 -19.56 -15.35 21.27
N THR A 185 -18.45 -15.89 21.72
CA THR A 185 -17.97 -17.22 21.33
C THR A 185 -17.28 -17.82 22.54
N GLU A 186 -18.00 -18.68 23.27
CA GLU A 186 -17.38 -19.61 24.21
C GLU A 186 -16.62 -20.67 23.41
N HIS A 187 -15.41 -20.30 23.00
CA HIS A 187 -14.32 -21.25 22.88
C HIS A 187 -13.37 -20.93 24.01
N CYS A 188 -13.22 -21.89 24.92
CA CYS A 188 -12.13 -21.91 25.87
C CYS A 188 -10.85 -22.06 25.05
N ILE A 189 -10.26 -20.92 24.68
CA ILE A 189 -8.88 -20.86 24.23
C ILE A 189 -8.08 -21.32 25.45
N GLU A 190 -7.53 -22.54 25.40
CA GLU A 190 -6.36 -22.83 26.20
C GLU A 190 -5.34 -21.74 25.84
N GLU A 191 -4.89 -20.97 26.82
CA GLU A 191 -3.80 -20.00 26.65
C GLU A 191 -2.51 -20.77 26.33
N THR A 192 -2.40 -21.26 25.10
CA THR A 192 -1.15 -21.56 24.45
C THR A 192 -0.43 -20.23 24.33
N MET A 193 0.31 -19.90 25.39
CA MET A 193 1.16 -18.73 25.50
C MET A 193 2.21 -18.81 24.40
N SER A 194 1.85 -18.25 23.25
CA SER A 194 2.71 -18.16 22.09
C SER A 194 3.90 -17.27 22.43
N ASP A 195 5.10 -17.74 22.11
CA ASP A 195 6.34 -16.96 22.24
C ASP A 195 6.50 -15.91 21.12
N PHE A 196 5.49 -15.76 20.24
CA PHE A 196 5.48 -14.83 19.11
C PHE A 196 4.19 -13.98 19.08
N GLN A 197 4.19 -12.92 18.28
CA GLN A 197 3.00 -12.08 18.07
C GLN A 197 1.99 -12.83 17.16
N PRO A 198 0.83 -13.32 17.67
CA PRO A 198 0.02 -14.29 16.92
C PRO A 198 -0.63 -13.71 15.64
N GLY A 199 -0.76 -12.38 15.55
CA GLY A 199 -1.21 -11.66 14.37
C GLY A 199 -0.32 -11.84 13.14
N ILE A 200 0.89 -12.36 13.30
CA ILE A 200 1.79 -12.77 12.21
C ILE A 200 1.25 -14.03 11.51
N LEU A 201 0.81 -15.04 12.27
CA LEU A 201 0.22 -16.26 11.70
C LEU A 201 -1.24 -16.09 11.31
N ALA A 202 -2.00 -15.25 12.01
CA ALA A 202 -3.43 -15.10 11.78
C ALA A 202 -3.76 -14.65 10.32
N PRO A 203 -4.89 -15.11 9.73
CA PRO A 203 -5.29 -14.80 8.35
C PRO A 203 -5.35 -13.30 8.04
N ILE A 204 -5.39 -12.94 6.75
CA ILE A 204 -5.57 -11.53 6.34
C ILE A 204 -6.91 -11.00 6.90
N PRO A 205 -6.90 -9.93 7.70
CA PRO A 205 -8.12 -9.34 8.26
C PRO A 205 -8.89 -8.58 7.18
N ALA A 206 -10.19 -8.34 7.38
CA ALA A 206 -11.00 -7.61 6.40
C ALA A 206 -10.50 -6.17 6.17
N ALA A 207 -9.99 -5.53 7.22
CA ALA A 207 -9.36 -4.21 7.19
C ALA A 207 -7.99 -4.22 7.89
N SER A 208 -7.10 -3.33 7.45
CA SER A 208 -5.82 -3.09 8.09
C SER A 208 -5.38 -1.63 7.99
N ARG A 209 -4.55 -1.19 8.93
CA ARG A 209 -3.72 0.01 8.77
C ARG A 209 -2.28 -0.30 9.09
N TYR A 210 -1.39 0.05 8.17
CA TYR A 210 0.05 0.03 8.40
C TYR A 210 0.50 1.45 8.72
N LEU A 211 1.20 1.62 9.83
CA LEU A 211 1.73 2.91 10.30
C LEU A 211 3.25 2.81 10.37
N SER A 212 3.95 3.80 9.83
CA SER A 212 5.40 3.95 9.94
C SER A 212 5.72 5.27 10.62
N PHE A 213 6.52 5.20 11.69
CA PHE A 213 6.90 6.35 12.50
C PHE A 213 8.41 6.57 12.49
N ARG A 214 8.85 7.83 12.47
CA ARG A 214 10.19 8.23 12.89
C ARG A 214 10.26 8.44 14.39
N ILE A 215 11.46 8.30 14.94
CA ILE A 215 11.78 8.71 16.31
C ILE A 215 12.08 10.22 16.31
N SER A 216 11.44 10.97 17.21
CA SER A 216 11.62 12.42 17.36
C SER A 216 12.21 12.81 18.71
N ARG A 217 12.00 11.99 19.75
CA ARG A 217 12.53 12.18 21.12
C ARG A 217 13.04 10.86 21.70
N PRO A 218 14.30 10.48 21.39
CA PRO A 218 14.91 9.23 21.86
C PRO A 218 14.85 9.03 23.38
N GLU A 219 14.92 10.12 24.15
CA GLU A 219 14.84 10.13 25.62
C GLU A 219 13.52 9.59 26.19
N HIS A 220 12.47 9.49 25.37
CA HIS A 220 11.16 8.94 25.73
C HIS A 220 10.88 7.56 25.10
N ALA A 221 11.79 7.04 24.27
CA ALA A 221 11.55 5.80 23.53
C ALA A 221 11.35 4.57 24.43
N ALA A 222 12.16 4.44 25.49
CA ALA A 222 12.06 3.33 26.44
C ALA A 222 10.71 3.29 27.19
N SER A 223 10.20 4.44 27.64
CA SER A 223 8.91 4.50 28.35
C SER A 223 7.73 4.30 27.41
N VAL A 224 7.80 4.78 26.16
CA VAL A 224 6.79 4.50 25.13
C VAL A 224 6.78 3.02 24.73
N LEU A 225 7.95 2.37 24.61
CA LEU A 225 8.03 0.94 24.33
C LEU A 225 7.44 0.09 25.46
N ALA A 226 7.68 0.46 26.72
CA ALA A 226 7.03 -0.18 27.86
C ALA A 226 5.50 0.03 27.84
N ALA A 227 5.03 1.24 27.50
CA ALA A 227 3.60 1.52 27.35
C ALA A 227 2.95 0.76 26.17
N LEU A 228 3.66 0.57 25.06
CA LEU A 228 3.24 -0.28 23.95
C LEU A 228 3.12 -1.75 24.39
N ARG A 229 4.16 -2.31 25.03
CA ARG A 229 4.14 -3.68 25.58
C ARG A 229 2.92 -3.94 26.46
N ASP A 230 2.51 -2.95 27.24
CA ASP A 230 1.39 -3.06 28.18
C ASP A 230 0.02 -2.75 27.54
N ALA A 231 -0.02 -2.28 26.29
CA ALA A 231 -1.23 -1.88 25.56
C ALA A 231 -1.56 -2.73 24.31
N VAL A 232 -0.61 -3.49 23.77
CA VAL A 232 -0.81 -4.34 22.58
C VAL A 232 -0.89 -5.82 22.94
N ASP A 233 -1.68 -6.57 22.17
CA ASP A 233 -1.93 -8.01 22.36
C ASP A 233 -1.07 -8.89 21.42
N GLY A 234 -0.41 -8.32 20.42
CA GLY A 234 0.29 -9.06 19.36
C GLY A 234 -0.66 -9.76 18.36
N VAL A 235 -1.98 -9.67 18.52
CA VAL A 235 -3.01 -10.35 17.70
C VAL A 235 -3.67 -9.35 16.75
N ASP A 236 -4.25 -8.30 17.30
CA ASP A 236 -4.88 -7.20 16.58
C ASP A 236 -3.87 -6.08 16.25
N THR A 237 -2.75 -6.03 16.97
CA THR A 237 -1.68 -5.06 16.77
C THR A 237 -0.32 -5.75 16.76
N VAL A 238 0.29 -5.88 15.58
CA VAL A 238 1.66 -6.38 15.42
C VAL A 238 2.64 -5.20 15.38
N ILE A 239 3.71 -5.29 16.16
CA ILE A 239 4.75 -4.28 16.33
C ILE A 239 6.06 -4.75 15.72
N GLY A 240 6.64 -3.92 14.85
CA GLY A 240 8.00 -4.05 14.34
C GLY A 240 8.86 -2.85 14.77
N ILE A 241 10.07 -3.14 15.27
CA ILE A 241 11.05 -2.17 15.74
C ILE A 241 12.17 -2.04 14.70
N GLY A 242 12.44 -0.80 14.26
CA GLY A 242 13.38 -0.52 13.17
C GLY A 242 14.81 -0.29 13.67
N PRO A 243 15.83 -0.40 12.80
CA PRO A 243 17.23 -0.30 13.22
C PRO A 243 17.56 1.09 13.78
N THR A 244 16.94 2.16 13.26
CA THR A 244 17.07 3.53 13.78
C THR A 244 16.63 3.66 15.25
N LEU A 245 15.58 2.96 15.67
CA LEU A 245 15.14 2.93 17.08
C LEU A 245 16.11 2.13 17.96
N VAL A 246 16.56 0.97 17.49
CA VAL A 246 17.54 0.13 18.21
C VAL A 246 18.86 0.87 18.42
N GLN A 247 19.34 1.60 17.40
CA GLN A 247 20.52 2.47 17.49
C GLN A 247 20.30 3.63 18.46
N ALA A 248 19.12 4.28 18.44
CA ALA A 248 18.80 5.40 19.33
C ALA A 248 18.70 5.00 20.82
N LEU A 249 18.50 3.71 21.11
CA LEU A 249 18.52 3.14 22.46
C LEU A 249 19.92 2.65 22.91
N ASP A 250 20.96 2.83 22.07
CA ASP A 250 22.29 2.23 22.24
C ASP A 250 22.23 0.70 22.44
N LYS A 251 21.46 0.03 21.57
CA LYS A 251 21.26 -1.42 21.56
C LYS A 251 21.64 -2.04 20.22
N LYS A 252 21.64 -3.37 20.19
CA LYS A 252 21.87 -4.18 19.00
C LYS A 252 20.96 -5.40 19.05
N ILE A 253 20.24 -5.65 17.97
CA ILE A 253 19.50 -6.89 17.72
C ILE A 253 20.26 -7.66 16.64
N ASP A 254 20.67 -8.89 16.93
CA ASP A 254 21.42 -9.70 15.96
C ASP A 254 20.53 -10.09 14.77
N GLY A 255 21.02 -9.81 13.56
CA GLY A 255 20.26 -9.98 12.31
C GLY A 255 19.49 -8.74 11.86
N LEU A 256 19.18 -7.79 12.76
CA LEU A 256 18.57 -6.52 12.39
C LEU A 256 19.55 -5.63 11.60
N LYS A 257 19.08 -5.09 10.48
CA LYS A 257 19.84 -4.19 9.59
C LYS A 257 18.90 -3.27 8.83
N GLU A 258 19.43 -2.18 8.30
CA GLU A 258 18.68 -1.30 7.39
C GLU A 258 18.31 -2.01 6.09
N PHE A 259 17.19 -1.58 5.50
CA PHE A 259 16.80 -2.00 4.16
C PHE A 259 17.79 -1.41 3.15
N PRO A 260 18.42 -2.22 2.28
CA PRO A 260 19.34 -1.69 1.29
C PRO A 260 18.57 -0.97 0.17
N GLU A 261 19.00 0.22 -0.23
CA GLU A 261 18.56 0.77 -1.51
C GLU A 261 19.09 -0.14 -2.63
N LEU A 262 18.20 -0.66 -3.48
CA LEU A 262 18.57 -1.50 -4.62
C LEU A 262 18.15 -0.80 -5.90
N SER A 263 19.09 -0.56 -6.81
CA SER A 263 18.79 0.14 -8.06
C SER A 263 19.48 -0.54 -9.23
N VAL A 264 18.66 -1.18 -10.08
CA VAL A 264 19.02 -1.63 -11.42
C VAL A 264 18.21 -0.77 -12.41
N PRO A 265 18.76 -0.35 -13.57
CA PRO A 265 18.06 0.56 -14.48
C PRO A 265 16.69 0.03 -14.92
N GLY A 266 15.61 0.65 -14.44
CA GLY A 266 14.21 0.26 -14.72
C GLY A 266 13.52 -0.56 -13.62
N ALA A 267 14.23 -0.91 -12.54
CA ALA A 267 13.68 -1.55 -11.34
C ALA A 267 14.26 -0.91 -10.06
N PRO A 268 13.95 0.37 -9.77
CA PRO A 268 14.37 1.02 -8.53
C PRO A 268 13.58 0.49 -7.32
N VAL A 269 14.28 0.19 -6.24
CA VAL A 269 13.70 -0.22 -4.95
C VAL A 269 14.25 0.72 -3.86
N PRO A 270 13.48 1.73 -3.44
CA PRO A 270 13.95 2.72 -2.48
C PRO A 270 14.10 2.11 -1.09
N SER A 271 15.06 2.63 -0.32
CA SER A 271 15.11 2.44 1.13
C SER A 271 14.42 3.60 1.82
N THR A 272 13.49 3.28 2.72
CA THR A 272 12.75 4.25 3.55
C THR A 272 12.76 3.76 5.00
N PRO A 273 13.85 4.00 5.75
CA PRO A 273 13.94 3.60 7.16
C PRO A 273 12.83 4.22 8.00
N ALA A 274 12.31 3.46 8.97
CA ALA A 274 11.43 3.97 10.02
C ALA A 274 11.88 3.39 11.37
N ALA A 275 11.49 4.05 12.45
CA ALA A 275 11.86 3.68 13.82
C ALA A 275 10.90 2.66 14.43
N LEU A 276 9.60 2.81 14.15
CA LEU A 276 8.53 1.93 14.61
C LEU A 276 7.57 1.67 13.44
N TRP A 277 7.20 0.40 13.27
CA TRP A 277 6.14 -0.05 12.36
C TRP A 277 5.02 -0.70 13.18
N VAL A 278 3.78 -0.37 12.84
CA VAL A 278 2.59 -0.94 13.47
C VAL A 278 1.65 -1.43 12.39
N TRP A 279 1.34 -2.72 12.43
CA TRP A 279 0.27 -3.32 11.63
C TRP A 279 -0.95 -3.53 12.53
N LEU A 280 -1.97 -2.71 12.28
CA LEU A 280 -3.30 -2.82 12.89
C LEU A 280 -4.16 -3.71 12.03
N ARG A 281 -4.72 -4.75 12.64
CA ARG A 281 -5.66 -5.72 12.08
C ARG A 281 -7.05 -5.42 12.64
N ALA A 282 -8.09 -5.48 11.80
CA ALA A 282 -9.48 -5.25 12.22
C ALA A 282 -10.49 -5.81 11.20
N ASP A 283 -11.74 -6.02 11.62
CA ASP A 283 -12.83 -6.38 10.71
C ASP A 283 -13.53 -5.17 10.07
N ASP A 284 -13.27 -3.94 10.57
CA ASP A 284 -13.88 -2.70 10.11
C ASP A 284 -12.84 -1.59 9.89
N PRO A 285 -12.84 -0.88 8.74
CA PRO A 285 -11.93 0.24 8.49
C PRO A 285 -12.11 1.43 9.44
N GLY A 286 -13.31 1.65 9.98
CA GLY A 286 -13.58 2.65 11.00
C GLY A 286 -12.88 2.32 12.32
N ALA A 287 -13.01 1.08 12.79
CA ALA A 287 -12.31 0.56 13.95
C ALA A 287 -10.79 0.64 13.80
N ALA A 288 -10.23 0.22 12.65
CA ALA A 288 -8.82 0.38 12.34
C ALA A 288 -8.36 1.85 12.41
N THR A 289 -9.19 2.78 11.92
CA THR A 289 -8.90 4.22 11.94
C THR A 289 -8.95 4.82 13.35
N VAL A 290 -9.91 4.42 14.19
CA VAL A 290 -9.95 4.88 15.60
C VAL A 290 -8.74 4.33 16.37
N ARG A 291 -8.47 3.02 16.23
CA ARG A 291 -7.32 2.36 16.86
C ARG A 291 -5.98 2.99 16.43
N SER A 292 -5.84 3.42 15.17
CA SER A 292 -4.63 4.14 14.73
C SER A 292 -4.41 5.42 15.50
N ARG A 293 -5.47 6.22 15.74
CA ARG A 293 -5.37 7.47 16.50
C ARG A 293 -5.02 7.24 17.97
N ASP A 294 -5.47 6.14 18.56
CA ASP A 294 -5.10 5.77 19.93
C ASP A 294 -3.63 5.34 20.02
N ILE A 295 -3.12 4.57 19.05
CA ILE A 295 -1.69 4.24 18.95
C ILE A 295 -0.84 5.49 18.67
N GLU A 296 -1.23 6.33 17.71
CA GLU A 296 -0.56 7.60 17.40
C GLU A 296 -0.45 8.48 18.67
N ARG A 297 -1.51 8.57 19.48
CA ARG A 297 -1.50 9.28 20.77
C ARG A 297 -0.60 8.61 21.81
N LEU A 298 -0.58 7.28 21.87
CA LEU A 298 0.27 6.51 22.79
C LEU A 298 1.76 6.71 22.50
N VAL A 299 2.15 6.76 21.22
CA VAL A 299 3.56 6.84 20.79
C VAL A 299 4.09 8.27 20.60
N ALA A 300 3.19 9.26 20.50
CA ALA A 300 3.50 10.69 20.37
C ALA A 300 4.57 11.27 21.33
N PRO A 301 4.78 10.76 22.56
CA PRO A 301 5.87 11.26 23.40
C PRO A 301 7.28 11.04 22.82
N ALA A 302 7.48 10.02 21.99
CA ALA A 302 8.79 9.66 21.43
C ALA A 302 8.85 9.61 19.89
N PHE A 303 7.70 9.47 19.23
CA PHE A 303 7.59 9.17 17.81
C PHE A 303 6.65 10.13 17.07
N GLU A 304 6.91 10.33 15.77
CA GLU A 304 6.05 11.08 14.84
C GLU A 304 5.68 10.19 13.66
N LEU A 305 4.41 10.24 13.23
CA LEU A 305 3.91 9.45 12.10
C LEU A 305 4.42 10.04 10.78
N ASP A 306 5.19 9.26 10.01
CA ASP A 306 5.64 9.63 8.66
C ASP A 306 4.66 9.17 7.58
N ALA A 307 4.12 7.95 7.74
CA ALA A 307 3.24 7.35 6.74
C ALA A 307 2.18 6.45 7.36
N ALA A 308 0.99 6.44 6.75
CA ALA A 308 -0.07 5.49 7.03
C ALA A 308 -0.68 4.98 5.72
N ALA A 309 -0.93 3.67 5.62
CA ALA A 309 -1.63 3.05 4.50
C ALA A 309 -2.90 2.34 5.01
N ASN A 310 -4.04 2.62 4.39
CA ASN A 310 -5.27 1.87 4.62
C ASN A 310 -5.28 0.66 3.68
N ALA A 311 -5.35 -0.53 4.26
CA ALA A 311 -5.35 -1.79 3.56
C ALA A 311 -6.61 -2.61 3.87
N PHE A 312 -6.92 -3.58 3.01
CA PHE A 312 -8.14 -4.35 3.06
C PHE A 312 -7.96 -5.69 2.35
N ARG A 313 -8.71 -6.71 2.77
CA ARG A 313 -8.87 -7.92 1.96
C ARG A 313 -9.77 -7.62 0.75
N TYR A 314 -9.39 -8.12 -0.42
CA TYR A 314 -10.14 -7.94 -1.66
C TYR A 314 -10.50 -9.30 -2.28
N ALA A 315 -11.80 -9.50 -2.55
CA ALA A 315 -12.34 -10.79 -2.97
C ALA A 315 -11.85 -11.95 -2.07
N ASP A 316 -11.69 -13.13 -2.64
CA ASP A 316 -11.11 -14.31 -2.00
C ASP A 316 -9.57 -14.20 -2.00
N ASP A 317 -9.05 -13.31 -1.16
CA ASP A 317 -7.61 -13.04 -0.95
C ASP A 317 -6.81 -12.72 -2.25
N ARG A 318 -7.40 -11.88 -3.11
CA ARG A 318 -6.81 -11.43 -4.38
C ARG A 318 -6.12 -10.07 -4.27
N ASP A 319 -5.06 -9.91 -5.06
CA ASP A 319 -4.46 -8.60 -5.36
C ASP A 319 -5.40 -7.74 -6.25
N LEU A 320 -5.16 -6.44 -6.35
CA LEU A 320 -5.93 -5.52 -7.20
C LEU A 320 -5.70 -5.74 -8.71
N SER A 321 -4.67 -6.50 -9.11
CA SER A 321 -4.57 -7.09 -10.45
C SER A 321 -5.65 -8.17 -10.71
N GLY A 322 -6.26 -8.70 -9.66
CA GLY A 322 -7.28 -9.75 -9.68
C GLY A 322 -6.73 -11.16 -9.74
N TYR A 323 -5.44 -11.38 -9.48
CA TYR A 323 -4.84 -12.69 -9.24
C TYR A 323 -4.87 -13.02 -7.74
N GLU A 324 -4.90 -14.30 -7.39
CA GLU A 324 -4.80 -14.75 -6.00
C GLU A 324 -3.38 -14.50 -5.47
N ASP A 325 -3.27 -13.97 -4.26
CA ASP A 325 -1.99 -13.80 -3.56
C ASP A 325 -1.91 -14.76 -2.36
N GLY A 326 -0.72 -15.27 -2.09
CA GLY A 326 -0.49 -16.20 -0.99
C GLY A 326 -0.68 -17.69 -1.30
N THR A 327 -0.93 -18.11 -2.55
CA THR A 327 -1.11 -19.53 -2.93
C THR A 327 -0.01 -20.46 -2.39
N GLU A 328 1.25 -20.04 -2.53
CA GLU A 328 2.43 -20.78 -2.08
C GLU A 328 2.98 -20.23 -0.74
N ASN A 329 2.11 -19.75 0.15
CA ASN A 329 2.51 -19.41 1.52
C ASN A 329 2.71 -20.71 2.33
N PRO A 330 3.72 -20.78 3.21
CA PRO A 330 3.89 -21.93 4.11
C PRO A 330 2.72 -22.01 5.10
N GLU A 331 2.34 -23.24 5.44
CA GLU A 331 1.25 -23.56 6.37
C GLU A 331 1.74 -24.38 7.57
N GLY A 332 0.93 -24.46 8.64
CA GLY A 332 1.19 -25.29 9.81
C GLY A 332 2.59 -25.08 10.43
N ASP A 333 3.30 -26.17 10.67
CA ASP A 333 4.64 -26.16 11.27
C ASP A 333 5.69 -25.48 10.37
N GLU A 334 5.55 -25.56 9.04
CA GLU A 334 6.44 -24.85 8.11
C GLU A 334 6.26 -23.33 8.25
N ALA A 335 5.04 -22.85 8.47
CA ALA A 335 4.81 -21.43 8.73
C ALA A 335 5.51 -20.94 10.01
N LEU A 336 5.60 -21.79 11.04
CA LEU A 336 6.35 -21.51 12.27
C LEU A 336 7.86 -21.45 12.02
N GLU A 337 8.42 -22.47 11.37
CA GLU A 337 9.86 -22.55 11.05
C GLU A 337 10.33 -21.43 10.11
N VAL A 338 9.51 -21.08 9.12
CA VAL A 338 9.82 -20.00 8.17
C VAL A 338 9.73 -18.64 8.85
N ALA A 339 8.68 -18.37 9.62
CA ALA A 339 8.41 -17.02 10.14
C ALA A 339 9.22 -16.63 11.38
N PHE A 340 9.58 -17.58 12.26
CA PHE A 340 10.11 -17.27 13.58
C PHE A 340 11.53 -17.76 13.84
N VAL A 341 12.26 -16.96 14.62
CA VAL A 341 13.60 -17.26 15.10
C VAL A 341 13.53 -18.34 16.19
N SER A 342 14.44 -19.30 16.14
CA SER A 342 14.61 -20.35 17.15
C SER A 342 16.09 -20.65 17.40
N GLY A 343 16.41 -21.14 18.61
CA GLY A 343 17.77 -21.52 19.00
C GLY A 343 18.77 -20.36 19.14
N LYS A 344 18.29 -19.12 19.32
CA LYS A 344 19.09 -17.90 19.54
C LYS A 344 19.03 -17.39 20.98
N GLY A 345 18.10 -17.86 21.79
CA GLY A 345 17.96 -17.51 23.20
C GLY A 345 16.97 -16.37 23.48
N ALA A 346 16.89 -15.99 24.76
CA ALA A 346 15.93 -15.02 25.27
C ALA A 346 15.98 -13.67 24.52
N GLY A 347 14.80 -13.11 24.26
CA GLY A 347 14.64 -11.88 23.48
C GLY A 347 14.83 -12.04 21.96
N LEU A 348 15.21 -13.22 21.46
CA LEU A 348 15.25 -13.53 20.02
C LEU A 348 14.38 -14.74 19.66
N ASP A 349 14.34 -15.80 20.46
CA ASP A 349 13.46 -16.95 20.19
C ASP A 349 11.99 -16.50 20.21
N GLY A 350 11.24 -16.85 19.17
CA GLY A 350 9.87 -16.37 18.92
C GLY A 350 9.77 -15.00 18.22
N ALA A 351 10.88 -14.29 18.03
CA ALA A 351 10.89 -13.07 17.21
C ALA A 351 10.72 -13.39 15.72
N SER A 352 10.33 -12.38 14.94
CA SER A 352 10.32 -12.45 13.47
C SER A 352 11.03 -11.23 12.87
N PHE A 353 11.62 -11.39 11.68
CA PHE A 353 12.11 -10.29 10.87
C PHE A 353 11.14 -10.04 9.73
N VAL A 354 10.70 -8.78 9.57
CA VAL A 354 9.70 -8.42 8.56
C VAL A 354 10.26 -7.43 7.54
N ALA A 355 10.07 -7.76 6.27
CA ALA A 355 10.27 -6.88 5.14
C ALA A 355 8.93 -6.31 4.70
N VAL A 356 8.84 -4.98 4.56
CA VAL A 356 7.63 -4.31 4.05
C VAL A 356 7.94 -3.35 2.91
N GLN A 357 7.03 -3.30 1.95
CA GLN A 357 7.11 -2.40 0.80
C GLN A 357 5.70 -1.98 0.38
N GLN A 358 5.48 -0.70 0.15
CA GLN A 358 4.26 -0.19 -0.47
C GLN A 358 4.46 -0.16 -1.97
N TRP A 359 3.73 -0.98 -2.71
CA TRP A 359 3.75 -1.04 -4.17
C TRP A 359 2.57 -0.26 -4.74
N VAL A 360 2.83 0.62 -5.70
CA VAL A 360 1.79 1.37 -6.44
C VAL A 360 1.56 0.70 -7.80
N HIS A 361 0.31 0.39 -8.11
CA HIS A 361 -0.06 -0.15 -9.42
C HIS A 361 -0.45 0.96 -10.40
N ASP A 362 0.07 0.85 -11.62
CA ASP A 362 -0.35 1.59 -12.80
C ASP A 362 -1.49 0.82 -13.48
N PHE A 363 -2.72 1.09 -13.03
CA PHE A 363 -3.93 0.51 -13.63
C PHE A 363 -4.13 0.90 -15.10
N GLY A 364 -3.44 1.92 -15.61
CA GLY A 364 -3.39 2.24 -17.03
C GLY A 364 -2.67 1.13 -17.78
N LYS A 365 -1.37 0.95 -17.49
CA LYS A 365 -0.54 -0.11 -18.08
C LYS A 365 -1.11 -1.51 -17.86
N MET A 366 -1.65 -1.78 -16.67
CA MET A 366 -2.27 -3.08 -16.37
C MET A 366 -3.41 -3.43 -17.33
N ARG A 367 -4.21 -2.45 -17.78
CA ARG A 367 -5.28 -2.67 -18.77
C ARG A 367 -4.78 -2.77 -20.22
N GLU A 368 -3.54 -2.35 -20.49
CA GLU A 368 -2.91 -2.43 -21.80
C GLU A 368 -2.22 -3.78 -22.03
N ILE A 369 -1.93 -4.54 -20.96
CA ILE A 369 -1.39 -5.90 -21.03
C ILE A 369 -2.52 -6.88 -21.43
N PRO A 370 -2.40 -7.65 -22.54
CA PRO A 370 -3.34 -8.70 -22.89
C PRO A 370 -3.46 -9.76 -21.79
N GLY A 371 -4.64 -10.36 -21.60
CA GLY A 371 -4.89 -11.31 -20.51
C GLY A 371 -3.92 -12.50 -20.49
N ASP A 372 -3.61 -13.08 -21.65
CA ASP A 372 -2.66 -14.21 -21.76
C ASP A 372 -1.20 -13.79 -21.50
N GLU A 373 -0.85 -12.53 -21.77
CA GLU A 373 0.45 -11.97 -21.40
C GLU A 373 0.51 -11.57 -19.92
N MET A 374 -0.63 -11.19 -19.32
CA MET A 374 -0.72 -10.95 -17.87
C MET A 374 -0.56 -12.26 -17.10
N ASP A 375 -1.21 -13.35 -17.57
CA ASP A 375 -1.01 -14.69 -17.04
C ASP A 375 0.47 -15.13 -17.15
N ARG A 376 1.19 -14.75 -18.23
CA ARG A 376 2.64 -14.97 -18.35
C ARG A 376 3.49 -14.06 -17.47
N VAL A 377 3.04 -12.84 -17.19
CA VAL A 377 3.70 -11.89 -16.27
C VAL A 377 3.62 -12.39 -14.83
N ILE A 378 2.49 -12.93 -14.41
CA ILE A 378 2.34 -13.58 -13.10
C ILE A 378 3.00 -14.96 -13.10
N GLY A 379 2.76 -15.74 -14.16
CA GLY A 379 3.12 -17.16 -14.29
C GLY A 379 2.03 -18.13 -13.81
N ARG A 380 0.81 -17.63 -13.53
CA ARG A 380 -0.38 -18.42 -13.19
C ARG A 380 -1.58 -17.88 -13.97
N ARG A 381 -2.57 -18.73 -14.25
CA ARG A 381 -3.82 -18.32 -14.92
C ARG A 381 -4.73 -17.55 -13.97
N LYS A 382 -5.36 -16.48 -14.43
CA LYS A 382 -6.24 -15.65 -13.59
C LYS A 382 -7.52 -16.33 -13.12
N ASP A 383 -8.08 -17.19 -13.98
CA ASP A 383 -9.43 -17.72 -13.82
C ASP A 383 -9.50 -18.89 -12.82
N ASP A 384 -8.46 -19.72 -12.76
CA ASP A 384 -8.38 -20.94 -11.93
C ASP A 384 -7.10 -21.04 -11.07
N ASN A 385 -6.21 -20.05 -11.11
CA ASN A 385 -4.96 -19.98 -10.34
C ASN A 385 -3.99 -21.15 -10.57
N GLU A 386 -4.11 -21.90 -11.68
CA GLU A 386 -3.10 -22.92 -12.03
C GLU A 386 -1.79 -22.27 -12.50
N GLU A 387 -0.65 -22.82 -12.04
CA GLU A 387 0.67 -22.41 -12.52
C GLU A 387 0.90 -22.82 -13.98
N LEU A 388 1.62 -21.98 -14.73
CA LEU A 388 1.98 -22.26 -16.11
C LEU A 388 3.28 -23.09 -16.17
N GLU A 389 3.20 -24.32 -16.67
CA GLU A 389 4.37 -25.20 -16.87
C GLU A 389 5.48 -24.52 -17.71
N ASP A 390 5.08 -23.85 -18.80
CA ASP A 390 5.95 -23.07 -19.69
C ASP A 390 6.05 -21.57 -19.29
N ALA A 391 5.99 -21.24 -18.00
CA ALA A 391 6.13 -19.87 -17.53
C ALA A 391 7.47 -19.24 -18.00
N PRO A 392 7.46 -18.03 -18.61
CA PRO A 392 8.69 -17.41 -19.09
C PRO A 392 9.61 -16.98 -17.93
N ALA A 393 10.91 -16.84 -18.19
CA ALA A 393 11.91 -16.54 -17.15
C ALA A 393 11.72 -15.18 -16.42
N TYR A 394 10.85 -14.30 -16.93
CA TYR A 394 10.45 -13.03 -16.30
C TYR A 394 9.20 -13.19 -15.41
N ALA A 395 8.46 -14.30 -15.48
CA ALA A 395 7.22 -14.50 -14.74
C ALA A 395 7.45 -14.41 -13.23
N HIS A 396 6.55 -13.73 -12.51
CA HIS A 396 6.71 -13.45 -11.09
C HIS A 396 7.00 -14.72 -10.28
N VAL A 397 6.19 -15.78 -10.45
CA VAL A 397 6.42 -17.07 -9.78
C VAL A 397 7.81 -17.63 -10.05
N LYS A 398 8.38 -17.47 -11.25
CA LYS A 398 9.75 -17.91 -11.58
C LYS A 398 10.85 -16.95 -11.11
N ARG A 399 10.52 -15.74 -10.66
CA ARG A 399 11.46 -14.86 -9.95
C ARG A 399 11.46 -15.11 -8.43
N THR A 400 10.34 -15.58 -7.87
CA THR A 400 10.14 -15.79 -6.43
C THR A 400 10.07 -17.26 -6.00
N GLU A 401 10.11 -18.22 -6.93
CA GLU A 401 10.14 -19.69 -6.74
C GLU A 401 11.04 -20.11 -5.58
N GLN A 402 10.45 -20.41 -4.42
CA GLN A 402 11.15 -20.37 -3.13
C GLN A 402 12.14 -21.54 -2.99
N GLU A 403 11.80 -22.69 -3.57
CA GLU A 403 12.55 -23.94 -3.63
C GLU A 403 13.77 -23.85 -4.57
N SER A 404 13.75 -22.92 -5.53
CA SER A 404 14.83 -22.77 -6.52
C SER A 404 16.12 -22.14 -5.98
N PHE A 405 16.10 -21.65 -4.74
CA PHE A 405 17.24 -21.05 -4.06
C PHE A 405 17.96 -22.09 -3.17
N THR A 406 19.25 -21.89 -2.91
CA THR A 406 20.01 -22.73 -1.96
C THR A 406 20.60 -21.90 -0.81
N PRO A 407 20.23 -22.15 0.46
CA PRO A 407 19.05 -22.92 0.88
C PRO A 407 17.74 -22.31 0.33
N GLU A 408 16.61 -22.98 0.50
CA GLU A 408 15.30 -22.47 0.07
C GLU A 408 15.03 -21.07 0.64
N ALA A 409 14.32 -20.23 -0.11
CA ALA A 409 14.07 -18.83 0.20
C ALA A 409 12.61 -18.58 0.58
N LYS A 410 12.07 -19.39 1.49
CA LYS A 410 10.68 -19.29 1.94
C LYS A 410 10.43 -18.05 2.81
N VAL A 411 9.26 -17.43 2.63
CA VAL A 411 8.76 -16.31 3.44
C VAL A 411 7.28 -16.50 3.75
N LEU A 412 6.84 -16.12 4.95
CA LEU A 412 5.42 -16.06 5.28
C LEU A 412 4.86 -14.70 4.86
N ARG A 413 4.06 -14.64 3.80
CA ARG A 413 3.50 -13.37 3.32
C ARG A 413 2.18 -13.04 4.02
N ARG A 414 2.04 -11.77 4.40
CA ARG A 414 0.82 -11.16 4.95
C ARG A 414 0.50 -9.83 4.25
N SER A 415 0.77 -9.81 2.94
CA SER A 415 0.48 -8.71 2.06
C SER A 415 -1.02 -8.39 2.04
N SER A 416 -1.37 -7.15 1.72
CA SER A 416 -2.78 -6.78 1.51
C SER A 416 -2.91 -5.63 0.50
N PRO A 417 -3.95 -5.65 -0.35
CA PRO A 417 -4.38 -4.49 -1.12
C PRO A 417 -4.48 -3.22 -0.27
N TRP A 418 -4.05 -2.08 -0.80
CA TRP A 418 -4.19 -0.77 -0.17
C TRP A 418 -4.67 0.28 -1.17
N ALA A 419 -5.29 1.34 -0.64
CA ALA A 419 -5.67 2.51 -1.43
C ALA A 419 -5.60 3.81 -0.62
N ASP A 420 -5.29 4.90 -1.32
CA ASP A 420 -5.55 6.29 -0.90
C ASP A 420 -6.49 6.98 -1.92
N GLU A 421 -6.66 8.29 -1.79
CA GLU A 421 -7.53 9.10 -2.66
C GLU A 421 -7.17 9.08 -4.16
N ARG A 422 -5.95 8.62 -4.50
CA ARG A 422 -5.35 8.76 -5.85
C ARG A 422 -4.58 7.53 -6.32
N ARG A 423 -4.10 6.69 -5.40
CA ARG A 423 -3.22 5.55 -5.67
C ARG A 423 -3.76 4.30 -4.99
N ALA A 424 -3.44 3.15 -5.56
CA ALA A 424 -3.70 1.86 -4.94
C ALA A 424 -2.66 0.84 -5.42
N GLY A 425 -2.59 -0.30 -4.73
CA GLY A 425 -1.74 -1.43 -5.10
C GLY A 425 -1.63 -2.42 -3.96
N LEU A 426 -0.46 -3.04 -3.80
CA LEU A 426 -0.20 -4.04 -2.76
C LEU A 426 0.72 -3.46 -1.67
N TYR A 427 0.33 -3.61 -0.40
CA TYR A 427 1.23 -3.37 0.72
C TYR A 427 1.84 -4.73 1.05
N PHE A 428 3.03 -4.97 0.50
CA PHE A 428 3.73 -6.23 0.64
C PHE A 428 4.29 -6.35 2.06
N VAL A 429 4.06 -7.50 2.68
CA VAL A 429 4.58 -7.85 4.01
C VAL A 429 5.08 -9.28 3.96
N ALA A 430 6.38 -9.49 4.23
CA ALA A 430 6.99 -10.81 4.30
C ALA A 430 7.70 -10.98 5.65
N PHE A 431 7.24 -11.95 6.43
CA PHE A 431 7.86 -12.39 7.68
C PHE A 431 8.83 -13.54 7.43
N GLY A 432 9.89 -13.58 8.22
CA GLY A 432 10.87 -14.66 8.18
C GLY A 432 11.76 -14.71 9.42
N HIS A 433 12.32 -15.87 9.72
CA HIS A 433 13.35 -16.04 10.74
C HIS A 433 14.66 -15.28 10.40
N SER A 434 14.78 -14.72 9.20
CA SER A 434 15.81 -13.75 8.77
C SER A 434 15.40 -13.02 7.49
N PHE A 435 16.01 -11.87 7.18
CA PHE A 435 15.78 -11.16 5.91
C PHE A 435 16.29 -11.88 4.65
N ARG A 436 17.08 -12.96 4.79
CA ARG A 436 17.84 -13.56 3.68
C ARG A 436 16.93 -14.04 2.54
N ALA A 437 15.78 -14.62 2.87
CA ALA A 437 14.83 -15.13 1.88
C ALA A 437 14.26 -14.01 1.00
N PHE A 438 13.74 -12.94 1.63
CA PHE A 438 13.32 -11.73 0.93
C PHE A 438 14.45 -11.12 0.08
N GLU A 439 15.67 -10.99 0.61
CA GLU A 439 16.77 -10.37 -0.12
C GLU A 439 17.18 -11.12 -1.40
N VAL A 440 17.18 -12.46 -1.38
CA VAL A 440 17.55 -13.23 -2.59
C VAL A 440 16.44 -13.20 -3.63
N GLN A 441 15.16 -13.24 -3.21
CA GLN A 441 14.02 -13.03 -4.11
C GLN A 441 14.06 -11.62 -4.73
N MET A 442 14.15 -10.55 -3.91
CA MET A 442 14.16 -9.17 -4.39
C MET A 442 15.34 -8.88 -5.35
N ARG A 443 16.53 -9.41 -5.06
CA ARG A 443 17.69 -9.32 -5.99
C ARG A 443 17.44 -10.04 -7.31
N ARG A 444 16.73 -11.17 -7.31
CA ARG A 444 16.32 -11.87 -8.54
C ARG A 444 15.23 -11.10 -9.28
N MET A 445 14.25 -10.54 -8.58
CA MET A 445 13.18 -9.73 -9.20
C MET A 445 13.72 -8.49 -9.94
N ILE A 446 14.71 -7.78 -9.39
CA ILE A 446 15.33 -6.63 -10.08
C ILE A 446 16.37 -7.04 -11.14
N GLY A 447 16.54 -8.33 -11.44
CA GLY A 447 17.54 -8.84 -12.38
C GLY A 447 18.99 -8.65 -11.96
N ALA A 448 19.29 -8.37 -10.69
CA ALA A 448 20.67 -8.26 -10.20
C ALA A 448 21.43 -9.60 -10.21
N THR A 449 20.74 -10.72 -10.41
CA THR A 449 21.31 -12.07 -10.48
C THR A 449 21.66 -12.53 -11.90
N ASP A 450 20.84 -12.18 -12.89
CA ASP A 450 20.86 -12.77 -14.24
C ASP A 450 20.51 -11.78 -15.37
N GLY A 451 20.24 -10.50 -15.05
CA GLY A 451 19.79 -9.48 -15.99
C GLY A 451 18.31 -9.56 -16.38
N VAL A 452 17.52 -10.46 -15.80
CA VAL A 452 16.09 -10.62 -16.11
C VAL A 452 15.25 -9.95 -15.03
N HIS A 453 14.54 -8.87 -15.40
CA HIS A 453 13.58 -8.24 -14.51
C HIS A 453 12.30 -9.07 -14.40
N ASP A 454 11.66 -8.97 -13.23
CA ASP A 454 10.30 -9.44 -12.99
C ASP A 454 9.29 -8.72 -13.88
N GLY A 455 8.35 -9.48 -14.44
CA GLY A 455 7.23 -8.97 -15.23
C GLY A 455 6.34 -7.99 -14.46
N LEU A 456 6.26 -8.08 -13.13
CA LEU A 456 5.50 -7.14 -12.29
C LEU A 456 5.93 -5.68 -12.51
N PHE A 457 7.22 -5.41 -12.73
CA PHE A 457 7.73 -4.05 -12.95
C PHE A 457 7.15 -3.34 -14.18
N ARG A 458 6.48 -4.07 -15.08
CA ARG A 458 5.73 -3.51 -16.22
C ARG A 458 4.52 -2.69 -15.78
N PHE A 459 3.89 -3.00 -14.64
CA PHE A 459 2.68 -2.33 -14.16
C PHE A 459 2.73 -1.89 -12.69
N THR A 460 3.69 -2.34 -11.87
CA THR A 460 3.79 -1.95 -10.45
C THR A 460 5.21 -1.60 -10.05
N GLN A 461 5.37 -0.70 -9.08
CA GLN A 461 6.67 -0.24 -8.57
C GLN A 461 6.61 -0.04 -7.04
N PRO A 462 7.67 -0.42 -6.29
CA PRO A 462 7.76 -0.14 -4.86
C PRO A 462 8.12 1.34 -4.65
N ILE A 463 7.37 2.02 -3.78
CA ILE A 463 7.64 3.41 -3.38
C ILE A 463 8.25 3.52 -1.97
N THR A 464 8.30 2.41 -1.24
CA THR A 464 8.96 2.28 0.08
C THR A 464 9.65 0.93 0.21
N GLY A 465 10.59 0.83 1.15
CA GLY A 465 11.27 -0.40 1.52
C GLY A 465 11.86 -0.28 2.93
N SER A 466 11.42 -1.15 3.85
CA SER A 466 11.81 -1.09 5.26
C SER A 466 11.99 -2.49 5.84
N PHE A 467 12.87 -2.60 6.84
CA PHE A 467 13.14 -3.82 7.61
C PHE A 467 12.88 -3.55 9.10
N PHE A 468 12.22 -4.49 9.78
CA PHE A 468 11.96 -4.42 11.21
C PHE A 468 12.20 -5.77 11.89
N TRP A 469 12.53 -5.70 13.18
CA TRP A 469 12.48 -6.83 14.11
C TRP A 469 11.14 -6.78 14.87
N CYS A 470 10.32 -7.79 14.72
CA CYS A 470 9.11 -7.98 15.52
C CYS A 470 9.50 -8.71 16.81
N PRO A 471 9.35 -8.09 18.00
CA PRO A 471 9.71 -8.73 19.25
C PRO A 471 8.96 -10.06 19.47
N PRO A 472 9.55 -11.01 20.21
CA PRO A 472 8.82 -12.16 20.72
C PRO A 472 7.71 -11.72 21.70
N VAL A 473 6.91 -12.68 22.14
CA VAL A 473 5.92 -12.52 23.20
C VAL A 473 6.32 -13.39 24.39
N LYS A 474 6.04 -12.92 25.61
CA LYS A 474 6.24 -13.64 26.85
C LYS A 474 5.24 -13.17 27.89
N GLY A 475 4.48 -14.08 28.49
CA GLY A 475 3.41 -13.69 29.42
C GLY A 475 2.27 -12.91 28.75
N GLY A 476 2.01 -13.15 27.46
CA GLY A 476 1.00 -12.43 26.68
C GLY A 476 1.36 -10.97 26.35
N LYS A 477 2.64 -10.58 26.52
CA LYS A 477 3.16 -9.24 26.25
C LYS A 477 4.44 -9.29 25.41
N LEU A 478 4.79 -8.21 24.73
CA LEU A 478 6.06 -8.13 23.99
C LEU A 478 7.28 -8.35 24.90
N ASP A 479 8.16 -9.28 24.53
CA ASP A 479 9.47 -9.46 25.18
C ASP A 479 10.47 -8.45 24.61
N LEU A 480 10.71 -7.38 25.38
CA LEU A 480 11.66 -6.33 25.03
C LEU A 480 13.02 -6.50 25.72
N SER A 481 13.30 -7.68 26.31
CA SER A 481 14.54 -7.93 27.05
C SER A 481 15.80 -7.81 26.20
N ALA A 482 15.72 -8.05 24.87
CA ALA A 482 16.82 -7.80 23.93
C ALA A 482 17.18 -6.31 23.79
N LEU A 483 16.28 -5.40 24.17
CA LEU A 483 16.56 -3.95 24.32
C LEU A 483 16.88 -3.56 25.77
N GLY A 484 16.77 -4.49 26.73
CA GLY A 484 16.95 -4.26 28.17
C GLY A 484 15.77 -3.55 28.85
N LEU A 485 14.53 -3.84 28.43
CA LEU A 485 13.27 -3.22 28.89
C LEU A 485 12.24 -4.24 29.41
#